data_AF-A0A958C510-F1
#
_entry.id   AF-A0A958C510-F1
#
_cell.length_a   1.000
_cell.length_b   1.000
_cell.length_c   1.000
_cell.angle_alpha   90.00
_cell.angle_beta   90.00
_cell.angle_gamma   90.00
#
_symmetry.space_group_name_H-M   'P 1'
#
loop_
_entity.id
_entity.type
_entity.pdbx_description
1 polymer ?
#
loop_
_entity_poly.entity_id
_entity_poly.type
_entity_poly.pdbx_seq_one_letter_code
_entity_poly.pdbx_strand_id
1 'polypeptide(L)'
;VIDAMYGVLSTSERFGVSGELRASLSADAALFPVEAQRFAARYPGQPYRQKMAFVYQKLLATEEGSSRPWRADRLAHPVEYGSAEQFLQDLRLMQDSLAQHRGARMAGGRLQDLITQVETFGFHLATLDIRQHSERHASAVAELLGRYGLVASYGDLSEHQRHDLLTAELYNPRPLTPARLDFSPETNEMVELFRLIRRAHERLGPRAIDSYIISMTAGASDVLIVLLMAQDAGVADALDIVPLFETVRDLENAGAVMEALFTNPVYLAHLRARGMRQQVMIGYSDSNKDGGFLAANWALHRTQRTLVNVCNRHGVLLTLFHGRGGTIGRGGGPTNEAILAQPSGSVRGSIKI
;
A
#
# COMPACT_ATOMS: atom_id res chain seq x y z
N VAL A 1 3.04 -25.27 1.59
CA VAL A 1 4.43 -24.88 1.98
C VAL A 1 4.72 -25.22 3.43
N ILE A 2 3.84 -24.86 4.38
CA ILE A 2 4.06 -25.10 5.82
C ILE A 2 4.11 -26.59 6.18
N ASP A 3 3.26 -27.44 5.59
CA ASP A 3 3.33 -28.89 5.85
C ASP A 3 4.67 -29.52 5.48
N ALA A 4 5.34 -28.97 4.46
CA ALA A 4 6.66 -29.41 4.05
C ALA A 4 7.78 -28.95 5.02
N MET A 5 7.50 -27.98 5.92
CA MET A 5 8.46 -27.52 6.94
C MET A 5 8.63 -28.53 8.06
N TYR A 6 7.60 -29.31 8.39
CA TYR A 6 7.71 -30.37 9.40
C TYR A 6 8.82 -31.37 9.07
N GLY A 7 9.02 -31.68 7.78
CA GLY A 7 10.08 -32.57 7.33
C GLY A 7 11.50 -32.03 7.55
N VAL A 8 11.65 -30.70 7.64
CA VAL A 8 12.97 -30.04 7.59
C VAL A 8 13.44 -29.50 8.95
N LEU A 9 12.53 -29.21 9.89
CA LEU A 9 12.86 -28.56 11.17
C LEU A 9 13.11 -29.53 12.35
N SER A 10 13.67 -30.71 12.11
CA SER A 10 13.88 -31.77 13.13
C SER A 10 14.95 -31.50 14.20
N THR A 11 15.62 -30.34 14.18
CA THR A 11 16.76 -30.07 15.08
C THR A 11 16.38 -30.26 16.54
N SER A 12 17.15 -31.11 17.22
CA SER A 12 16.94 -31.40 18.63
C SER A 12 17.43 -30.25 19.50
N GLU A 13 16.74 -30.00 20.60
CA GLU A 13 17.15 -29.05 21.63
C GLU A 13 18.53 -29.34 22.23
N ARG A 14 19.04 -30.58 22.08
CA ARG A 14 20.40 -30.97 22.49
C ARG A 14 21.49 -30.16 21.80
N PHE A 15 21.21 -29.59 20.62
CA PHE A 15 22.13 -28.72 19.90
C PHE A 15 22.02 -27.24 20.31
N GLY A 16 21.12 -26.94 21.24
CA GLY A 16 20.84 -25.60 21.75
C GLY A 16 19.60 -24.96 21.10
N VAL A 17 19.01 -24.03 21.85
CA VAL A 17 17.79 -23.27 21.50
C VAL A 17 17.90 -21.94 22.21
N SER A 18 17.56 -20.84 21.54
CA SER A 18 17.57 -19.53 22.18
C SER A 18 16.53 -19.43 23.31
N GLY A 19 16.79 -18.57 24.30
CA GLY A 19 15.86 -18.33 25.41
C GLY A 19 14.55 -17.71 24.93
N GLU A 20 14.64 -16.84 23.93
CA GLU A 20 13.52 -16.16 23.29
C GLU A 20 12.58 -17.16 22.61
N LEU A 21 13.13 -18.16 21.91
CA LEU A 21 12.31 -19.20 21.27
C LEU A 21 11.63 -20.09 22.32
N ARG A 22 12.31 -20.39 23.44
CA ARG A 22 11.69 -21.13 24.57
C ARG A 22 10.55 -20.34 25.20
N ALA A 23 10.75 -19.05 25.45
CA ALA A 23 9.71 -18.19 26.00
C ALA A 23 8.50 -18.10 25.07
N SER A 24 8.74 -17.96 23.76
CA SER A 24 7.70 -17.94 22.73
C SER A 24 6.91 -19.27 22.67
N LEU A 25 7.60 -20.41 22.78
CA LEU A 25 6.94 -21.73 22.89
C LEU A 25 6.06 -21.84 24.14
N SER A 26 6.52 -21.34 25.28
CA SER A 26 5.71 -21.34 26.51
C SER A 26 4.47 -20.45 26.39
N ALA A 27 4.60 -19.29 25.74
CA ALA A 27 3.46 -18.41 25.47
C ALA A 27 2.44 -19.07 24.54
N ASP A 28 2.88 -19.67 23.43
CA ASP A 28 1.99 -20.41 22.53
C ASP A 28 1.33 -21.61 23.25
N ALA A 29 2.06 -22.32 24.09
CA ALA A 29 1.51 -23.45 24.85
C ALA A 29 0.42 -23.03 25.85
N ALA A 30 0.52 -21.83 26.42
CA ALA A 30 -0.52 -21.28 27.29
C ALA A 30 -1.80 -20.92 26.50
N LEU A 31 -1.65 -20.50 25.24
CA LEU A 31 -2.76 -20.18 24.34
C LEU A 31 -3.44 -21.44 23.76
N PHE A 32 -2.67 -22.52 23.57
CA PHE A 32 -3.12 -23.77 22.96
C PHE A 32 -2.80 -24.99 23.85
N PRO A 33 -3.43 -25.13 25.03
CA PRO A 33 -3.03 -26.14 26.01
C PRO A 33 -3.25 -27.59 25.55
N VAL A 34 -4.28 -27.85 24.75
CA VAL A 34 -4.57 -29.19 24.21
C VAL A 34 -3.55 -29.55 23.13
N GLU A 35 -3.30 -28.64 22.21
CA GLU A 35 -2.33 -28.81 21.14
C GLU A 35 -0.91 -28.91 21.68
N ALA A 36 -0.57 -28.17 22.75
CA ALA A 36 0.72 -28.20 23.41
C ALA A 36 1.08 -29.62 23.87
N GLN A 37 0.16 -30.31 24.54
CA GLN A 37 0.35 -31.70 24.96
C GLN A 37 0.58 -32.62 23.75
N ARG A 38 -0.23 -32.47 22.71
CA ARG A 38 -0.12 -33.24 21.47
C ARG A 38 1.20 -33.01 20.75
N PHE A 39 1.66 -31.76 20.65
CA PHE A 39 2.90 -31.40 19.97
C PHE A 39 4.14 -31.85 20.75
N ALA A 40 4.13 -31.73 22.07
CA ALA A 40 5.20 -32.25 22.93
C ALA A 40 5.33 -33.78 22.80
N ALA A 41 4.21 -34.51 22.76
CA ALA A 41 4.20 -35.96 22.56
C ALA A 41 4.65 -36.37 21.15
N ARG A 42 4.22 -35.64 20.11
CA ARG A 42 4.54 -35.94 18.70
C ARG A 42 5.99 -35.58 18.33
N TYR A 43 6.53 -34.52 18.91
CA TYR A 43 7.85 -33.96 18.57
C TYR A 43 8.73 -33.79 19.82
N PRO A 44 9.06 -34.87 20.54
CA PRO A 44 9.82 -34.78 21.78
C PRO A 44 11.22 -34.21 21.52
N GLY A 45 11.60 -33.19 22.30
CA GLY A 45 12.89 -32.51 22.21
C GLY A 45 13.15 -31.80 20.87
N GLN A 46 12.11 -31.51 20.08
CA GLN A 46 12.20 -30.89 18.74
C GLN A 46 11.46 -29.55 18.72
N PRO A 47 12.01 -28.51 19.38
CA PRO A 47 11.32 -27.24 19.65
C PRO A 47 10.92 -26.49 18.37
N TYR A 48 11.71 -26.57 17.30
CA TYR A 48 11.40 -25.90 16.04
C TYR A 48 10.18 -26.52 15.33
N ARG A 49 9.99 -27.85 15.41
CA ARG A 49 8.76 -28.50 14.92
C ARG A 49 7.56 -28.13 15.77
N GLN A 50 7.72 -28.06 17.10
CA GLN A 50 6.64 -27.64 18.00
C GLN A 50 6.23 -26.19 17.71
N LYS A 51 7.19 -25.27 17.55
CA LYS A 51 6.91 -23.87 17.22
C LYS A 51 6.20 -23.76 15.87
N MET A 52 6.68 -24.48 14.85
CA MET A 52 6.01 -24.50 13.54
C MET A 52 4.57 -25.06 13.63
N ALA A 53 4.32 -26.02 14.52
CA ALA A 53 2.99 -26.56 14.76
C ALA A 53 2.04 -25.51 15.37
N PHE A 54 2.50 -24.71 16.34
CA PHE A 54 1.72 -23.60 16.87
C PHE A 54 1.51 -22.49 15.84
N VAL A 55 2.55 -22.12 15.08
CA VAL A 55 2.45 -21.18 13.95
C VAL A 55 1.34 -21.62 12.99
N TYR A 56 1.27 -22.91 12.67
CA TYR A 56 0.22 -23.46 11.82
C TYR A 56 -1.18 -23.34 12.44
N GLN A 57 -1.33 -23.60 13.75
CA GLN A 57 -2.62 -23.39 14.44
C GLN A 57 -3.06 -21.93 14.41
N LYS A 58 -2.14 -21.00 14.64
CA LYS A 58 -2.44 -19.56 14.57
C LYS A 58 -2.84 -19.14 13.17
N LEU A 59 -2.23 -19.69 12.12
CA LEU A 59 -2.64 -19.41 10.73
C LEU A 59 -4.04 -19.94 10.43
N LEU A 60 -4.40 -21.15 10.88
CA LEU A 60 -5.76 -21.67 10.73
C LEU A 60 -6.79 -20.78 11.44
N ALA A 61 -6.49 -20.34 12.67
CA ALA A 61 -7.35 -19.40 13.39
C ALA A 61 -7.45 -18.04 12.65
N THR A 62 -6.35 -17.58 12.05
CA THR A 62 -6.31 -16.34 11.27
C THR A 62 -7.16 -16.45 9.99
N GLU A 63 -7.12 -17.59 9.32
CA GLU A 63 -7.93 -17.90 8.14
C GLU A 63 -9.43 -17.92 8.48
N GLU A 64 -9.80 -18.60 9.58
CA GLU A 64 -11.17 -18.63 10.08
C GLU A 64 -11.66 -17.22 10.45
N GLY A 65 -10.84 -16.45 11.20
CA GLY A 65 -11.12 -15.05 11.52
C GLY A 65 -11.29 -14.18 10.27
N SER A 66 -10.52 -14.48 9.22
CA SER A 66 -10.58 -13.78 7.92
C SER A 66 -11.82 -14.11 7.09
N SER A 67 -12.60 -15.12 7.45
CA SER A 67 -13.87 -15.44 6.79
C SER A 67 -15.07 -14.65 7.34
N ARG A 68 -14.88 -13.92 8.45
CA ARG A 68 -15.94 -13.11 9.08
C ARG A 68 -16.27 -11.84 8.27
N PRO A 69 -17.51 -11.31 8.30
CA PRO A 69 -17.86 -10.09 7.58
C PRO A 69 -16.97 -8.89 7.94
N TRP A 70 -16.70 -8.02 6.97
CA TRP A 70 -15.85 -6.83 7.14
C TRP A 70 -16.46 -5.72 8.01
N ARG A 71 -17.77 -5.80 8.27
CA ARG A 71 -18.50 -4.85 9.13
C ARG A 71 -18.60 -5.29 10.59
N ALA A 72 -18.08 -6.46 10.95
CA ALA A 72 -18.02 -6.90 12.33
C ALA A 72 -16.78 -6.28 13.02
N ASP A 73 -16.94 -5.74 14.22
CA ASP A 73 -15.80 -5.27 15.03
C ASP A 73 -14.80 -6.41 15.20
N ARG A 74 -13.58 -6.22 14.69
CA ARG A 74 -12.50 -7.20 14.77
C ARG A 74 -11.57 -6.82 15.92
N LEU A 75 -11.82 -7.38 17.09
CA LEU A 75 -10.75 -7.55 18.07
C LEU A 75 -9.99 -8.82 17.68
N ALA A 76 -8.72 -8.69 17.31
CA ALA A 76 -7.87 -9.84 17.01
C ALA A 76 -7.86 -10.76 18.23
N HIS A 77 -8.29 -12.02 18.06
CA HIS A 77 -8.21 -12.98 19.14
C HIS A 77 -6.74 -13.29 19.42
N PRO A 78 -6.29 -13.49 20.68
CA PRO A 78 -4.89 -13.78 21.01
C PRO A 78 -4.28 -14.99 20.29
N VAL A 79 -5.13 -15.85 19.70
CA VAL A 79 -4.74 -17.06 18.96
C VAL A 79 -4.60 -16.82 17.45
N GLU A 80 -4.96 -15.63 16.96
CA GLU A 80 -4.80 -15.21 15.57
C GLU A 80 -3.53 -14.36 15.40
N TYR A 81 -3.00 -14.31 14.18
CA TYR A 81 -2.10 -13.23 13.80
C TYR A 81 -2.91 -11.98 13.45
N GLY A 82 -2.62 -10.87 14.14
CA GLY A 82 -3.17 -9.55 13.83
C GLY A 82 -2.57 -8.95 12.55
N SER A 83 -1.36 -9.36 12.17
CA SER A 83 -0.72 -8.94 10.91
C SER A 83 0.29 -9.96 10.39
N ALA A 84 0.68 -9.82 9.12
CA ALA A 84 1.71 -10.65 8.52
C ALA A 84 3.09 -10.44 9.18
N GLU A 85 3.34 -9.26 9.75
CA GLU A 85 4.57 -8.92 10.46
C GLU A 85 4.71 -9.74 11.75
N GLN A 86 3.61 -10.00 12.47
CA GLN A 86 3.63 -10.90 13.64
C GLN A 86 3.97 -12.34 13.24
N PHE A 87 3.45 -12.80 12.10
CA PHE A 87 3.83 -14.11 11.54
C PHE A 87 5.30 -14.14 11.14
N LEU A 88 5.79 -13.10 10.46
CA LEU A 88 7.19 -12.97 10.08
C LEU A 88 8.12 -12.98 11.29
N GLN A 89 7.75 -12.33 12.39
CA GLN A 89 8.51 -12.32 13.64
C GLN A 89 8.73 -13.73 14.20
N ASP A 90 7.70 -14.59 14.19
CA ASP A 90 7.84 -15.99 14.61
C ASP A 90 8.80 -16.78 13.71
N LEU A 91 8.74 -16.55 12.39
CA LEU A 91 9.64 -17.19 11.44
C LEU A 91 11.09 -16.74 11.65
N ARG A 92 11.32 -15.43 11.84
CA ARG A 92 12.64 -14.85 12.12
C ARG A 92 13.20 -15.34 13.45
N LEU A 93 12.36 -15.45 14.48
CA LEU A 93 12.76 -16.02 15.78
C LEU A 93 13.28 -17.47 15.64
N MET A 94 12.59 -18.31 14.86
CA MET A 94 13.08 -19.66 14.55
C MET A 94 14.38 -19.62 13.75
N GLN A 95 14.48 -18.73 12.75
CA GLN A 95 15.65 -18.58 11.90
C GLN A 95 16.90 -18.19 12.71
N ASP A 96 16.78 -17.18 13.56
CA ASP A 96 17.87 -16.65 14.38
C ASP A 96 18.35 -17.72 15.38
N SER A 97 17.43 -18.41 16.06
CA SER A 97 17.79 -19.50 16.96
C SER A 97 18.48 -20.65 16.22
N LEU A 98 18.02 -21.03 15.02
CA LEU A 98 18.69 -22.07 14.22
C LEU A 98 20.10 -21.64 13.78
N ALA A 99 20.27 -20.38 13.36
CA ALA A 99 21.56 -19.84 12.94
C ALA A 99 22.59 -19.87 14.09
N GLN A 100 22.15 -19.59 15.31
CA GLN A 100 22.98 -19.63 16.52
C GLN A 100 23.31 -21.07 16.98
N HIS A 101 22.45 -22.06 16.69
CA HIS A 101 22.52 -23.40 17.29
C HIS A 101 22.70 -24.52 16.26
N ARG A 102 23.79 -24.45 15.47
CA ARG A 102 24.21 -25.47 14.49
C ARG A 102 23.15 -25.82 13.42
N GLY A 103 22.11 -25.00 13.25
CA GLY A 103 21.00 -25.16 12.32
C GLY A 103 21.09 -24.26 11.08
N ALA A 104 22.24 -23.64 10.81
CA ALA A 104 22.41 -22.63 9.76
C ALA A 104 21.89 -23.06 8.37
N ARG A 105 22.07 -24.33 7.98
CA ARG A 105 21.53 -24.85 6.69
C ARG A 105 20.00 -24.86 6.64
N MET A 106 19.34 -25.10 7.78
CA MET A 106 17.88 -25.04 7.86
C MET A 106 17.39 -23.59 7.90
N ALA A 107 18.12 -22.72 8.61
CA ALA A 107 17.84 -21.29 8.70
C ALA A 107 17.85 -20.59 7.33
N GLY A 108 18.87 -20.89 6.50
CA GLY A 108 19.04 -20.33 5.16
C GLY A 108 18.40 -21.14 4.02
N GLY A 109 17.68 -22.22 4.35
CA GLY A 109 17.02 -23.08 3.35
C GLY A 109 15.54 -22.74 3.21
N ARG A 110 14.68 -23.75 3.29
CA ARG A 110 13.22 -23.58 3.12
C ARG A 110 12.56 -22.58 4.08
N LEU A 111 13.15 -22.37 5.27
CA LEU A 111 12.67 -21.35 6.19
C LEU A 111 12.91 -19.94 5.63
N GLN A 112 14.07 -19.69 5.01
CA GLN A 112 14.34 -18.45 4.31
C GLN A 112 13.38 -18.26 3.12
N ASP A 113 13.09 -19.32 2.35
CA ASP A 113 12.12 -19.23 1.26
C ASP A 113 10.73 -18.79 1.77
N LEU A 114 10.26 -19.36 2.88
CA LEU A 114 9.00 -18.98 3.50
C LEU A 114 9.02 -17.54 4.02
N ILE A 115 10.11 -17.13 4.67
CA ILE A 115 10.30 -15.75 5.11
C ILE A 115 10.20 -14.79 3.93
N THR A 116 10.90 -15.06 2.83
CA THR A 116 10.85 -14.25 1.61
C THR A 116 9.43 -14.20 1.04
N GLN A 117 8.68 -15.31 1.05
CA GLN A 117 7.27 -15.32 0.64
C GLN A 117 6.41 -14.41 1.51
N VAL A 118 6.56 -14.44 2.83
CA VAL A 118 5.79 -13.58 3.74
C VAL A 118 6.16 -12.10 3.57
N GLU A 119 7.45 -11.80 3.39
CA GLU A 119 7.92 -10.43 3.11
C GLU A 119 7.34 -9.91 1.80
N THR A 120 7.27 -10.75 0.77
CA THR A 120 6.79 -10.38 -0.57
C THR A 120 5.27 -10.26 -0.63
N PHE A 121 4.53 -11.23 -0.08
CA PHE A 121 3.08 -11.37 -0.30
C PHE A 121 2.23 -10.96 0.91
N GLY A 122 2.80 -10.98 2.12
CA GLY A 122 2.06 -10.78 3.37
C GLY A 122 0.80 -11.66 3.46
N PHE A 123 -0.27 -11.12 4.02
CA PHE A 123 -1.60 -11.74 4.05
C PHE A 123 -2.57 -11.21 2.98
N HIS A 124 -2.12 -10.29 2.14
CA HIS A 124 -2.94 -9.70 1.07
C HIS A 124 -2.65 -10.31 -0.32
N LEU A 125 -1.58 -11.12 -0.44
CA LEU A 125 -1.08 -11.76 -1.67
C LEU A 125 -0.61 -10.76 -2.74
N ALA A 126 -1.48 -9.87 -3.17
CA ALA A 126 -1.18 -8.79 -4.09
C ALA A 126 -1.75 -7.48 -3.55
N THR A 127 -0.98 -6.41 -3.67
CA THR A 127 -1.45 -5.07 -3.33
C THR A 127 -2.46 -4.61 -4.38
N LEU A 128 -3.59 -4.09 -3.93
CA LEU A 128 -4.65 -3.57 -4.79
C LEU A 128 -4.52 -2.05 -4.94
N ASP A 129 -4.36 -1.59 -6.18
CA ASP A 129 -4.48 -0.17 -6.51
C ASP A 129 -5.94 0.21 -6.69
N ILE A 130 -6.39 1.28 -6.03
CA ILE A 130 -7.72 1.85 -6.25
C ILE A 130 -7.60 2.93 -7.32
N ARG A 131 -8.50 2.94 -8.31
CA ARG A 131 -8.52 3.95 -9.37
C ARG A 131 -9.92 4.54 -9.54
N GLN A 132 -10.00 5.87 -9.61
CA GLN A 132 -11.26 6.58 -9.85
C GLN A 132 -11.02 7.87 -10.65
N HIS A 133 -12.05 8.38 -11.31
CA HIS A 133 -12.00 9.59 -12.13
C HIS A 133 -12.11 10.88 -11.28
N SER A 134 -11.27 11.87 -11.54
CA SER A 134 -11.20 13.17 -10.83
C SER A 134 -12.57 13.85 -10.64
N GLU A 135 -13.39 13.88 -11.67
CA GLU A 135 -14.76 14.44 -11.62
C GLU A 135 -15.67 13.81 -10.55
N ARG A 136 -15.51 12.51 -10.25
CA ARG A 136 -16.29 11.86 -9.18
C ARG A 136 -15.88 12.41 -7.81
N HIS A 137 -14.59 12.68 -7.62
CA HIS A 137 -14.07 13.28 -6.40
C HIS A 137 -14.56 14.72 -6.24
N ALA A 138 -14.46 15.51 -7.32
CA ALA A 138 -14.91 16.90 -7.34
C ALA A 138 -16.42 17.02 -7.05
N SER A 139 -17.24 16.12 -7.61
CA SER A 139 -18.69 16.10 -7.37
C SER A 139 -19.02 15.78 -5.91
N ALA A 140 -18.34 14.78 -5.33
CA ALA A 140 -18.54 14.41 -3.93
C ALA A 140 -18.13 15.52 -2.96
N VAL A 141 -16.97 16.15 -3.19
CA VAL A 141 -16.52 17.28 -2.36
C VAL A 141 -17.42 18.50 -2.52
N ALA A 142 -17.91 18.79 -3.72
CA ALA A 142 -18.85 19.91 -3.93
C ALA A 142 -20.12 19.74 -3.07
N GLU A 143 -20.70 18.53 -3.06
CA GLU A 143 -21.89 18.24 -2.25
C GLU A 143 -21.59 18.29 -0.74
N LEU A 144 -20.46 17.73 -0.30
CA LEU A 144 -20.02 17.74 1.09
C LEU A 144 -19.77 19.17 1.61
N LEU A 145 -19.00 19.97 0.88
CA LEU A 145 -18.69 21.35 1.27
C LEU A 145 -19.94 22.24 1.21
N GLY A 146 -20.82 22.00 0.23
CA GLY A 146 -22.10 22.68 0.09
C GLY A 146 -23.02 22.44 1.28
N ARG A 147 -23.10 21.19 1.80
CA ARG A 147 -23.90 20.85 2.99
C ARG A 147 -23.52 21.67 4.22
N TYR A 148 -22.24 21.99 4.38
CA TYR A 148 -21.74 22.79 5.50
C TYR A 148 -21.69 24.29 5.20
N GLY A 149 -22.18 24.74 4.04
CA GLY A 149 -22.20 26.15 3.65
C GLY A 149 -20.80 26.75 3.45
N LEU A 150 -19.79 25.94 3.17
CA LEU A 150 -18.40 26.39 3.03
C LEU A 150 -18.14 27.04 1.67
N VAL A 151 -18.86 26.60 0.65
CA VAL A 151 -18.82 27.17 -0.70
C VAL A 151 -20.20 27.08 -1.32
N ALA A 152 -20.63 28.15 -2.00
CA ALA A 152 -21.92 28.16 -2.70
C ALA A 152 -21.91 27.25 -3.95
N SER A 153 -20.82 27.29 -4.72
CA SER A 153 -20.59 26.45 -5.90
C SER A 153 -19.11 26.15 -6.04
N TYR A 154 -18.71 24.91 -5.78
CA TYR A 154 -17.31 24.48 -5.93
C TYR A 154 -16.86 24.50 -7.41
N GLY A 155 -17.78 24.19 -8.33
CA GLY A 155 -17.50 24.16 -9.77
C GLY A 155 -17.09 25.51 -10.34
N ASP A 156 -17.59 26.60 -9.77
CA ASP A 156 -17.31 27.97 -10.24
C ASP A 156 -15.98 28.52 -9.71
N LEU A 157 -15.34 27.83 -8.77
CA LEU A 157 -14.04 28.22 -8.26
C LEU A 157 -12.94 27.98 -9.31
N SER A 158 -12.03 28.95 -9.43
CA SER A 158 -10.77 28.76 -10.15
C SER A 158 -9.87 27.74 -9.42
N GLU A 159 -8.88 27.18 -10.13
CA GLU A 159 -7.93 26.21 -9.55
C GLU A 159 -7.24 26.75 -8.29
N HIS A 160 -6.81 28.02 -8.30
CA HIS A 160 -6.20 28.66 -7.13
C HIS A 160 -7.17 28.73 -5.94
N GLN A 161 -8.43 29.09 -6.19
CA GLN A 161 -9.44 29.16 -5.12
C GLN A 161 -9.76 27.76 -4.56
N ARG A 162 -9.82 26.74 -5.42
CA ARG A 162 -10.00 25.34 -5.00
C ARG A 162 -8.81 24.88 -4.15
N HIS A 163 -7.60 25.16 -4.60
CA HIS A 163 -6.36 24.85 -3.89
C HIS A 163 -6.35 25.45 -2.49
N ASP A 164 -6.64 26.75 -2.36
CA ASP A 164 -6.63 27.43 -1.05
C ASP A 164 -7.74 26.92 -0.12
N LEU A 165 -8.94 26.72 -0.66
CA LEU A 165 -10.08 26.17 0.09
C LEU A 165 -9.76 24.79 0.66
N LEU A 166 -9.24 23.88 -0.18
CA LEU A 166 -8.88 22.52 0.24
C LEU A 166 -7.72 22.52 1.23
N THR A 167 -6.73 23.39 1.05
CA THR A 167 -5.62 23.55 1.99
C THR A 167 -6.13 23.99 3.37
N ALA A 168 -7.05 24.95 3.40
CA ALA A 168 -7.66 25.40 4.66
C ALA A 168 -8.50 24.29 5.32
N GLU A 169 -9.26 23.52 4.53
CA GLU A 169 -10.07 22.42 5.09
C GLU A 169 -9.20 21.27 5.61
N LEU A 170 -8.07 20.97 4.97
CA LEU A 170 -7.14 19.95 5.45
C LEU A 170 -6.49 20.28 6.81
N TYR A 171 -6.40 21.57 7.18
CA TYR A 171 -5.99 21.98 8.53
C TYR A 171 -7.10 21.86 9.56
N ASN A 172 -8.35 21.67 9.14
CA ASN A 172 -9.49 21.61 10.03
C ASN A 172 -9.58 20.21 10.68
N PRO A 173 -9.55 20.10 12.03
CA PRO A 173 -9.59 18.81 12.70
C PRO A 173 -11.00 18.19 12.74
N ARG A 174 -12.03 18.90 12.27
CA ARG A 174 -13.39 18.37 12.26
C ARG A 174 -13.51 17.20 11.26
N PRO A 175 -14.31 16.16 11.58
CA PRO A 175 -14.70 15.18 10.56
C PRO A 175 -15.43 15.85 9.40
N LEU A 176 -15.05 15.49 8.18
CA LEU A 176 -15.71 15.94 6.95
C LEU A 176 -17.03 15.18 6.76
N THR A 177 -17.02 13.85 6.95
CA THR A 177 -18.18 13.01 6.66
C THR A 177 -18.93 12.59 7.94
N PRO A 178 -20.28 12.70 7.97
CA PRO A 178 -21.07 12.21 9.10
C PRO A 178 -21.09 10.68 9.16
N ALA A 179 -21.27 10.11 10.36
CA ALA A 179 -21.34 8.65 10.53
C ALA A 179 -22.44 8.01 9.65
N ARG A 180 -23.64 8.59 9.66
CA ARG A 180 -24.74 8.23 8.75
C ARG A 180 -24.67 9.10 7.51
N LEU A 181 -24.49 8.45 6.36
CA LEU A 181 -24.46 9.12 5.07
C LEU A 181 -25.89 9.36 4.56
N ASP A 182 -26.12 10.58 4.10
CA ASP A 182 -27.40 11.09 3.57
C ASP A 182 -27.10 12.12 2.49
N PHE A 183 -26.31 11.68 1.50
CA PHE A 183 -25.97 12.41 0.28
C PHE A 183 -26.49 11.65 -0.94
N SER A 184 -26.20 12.13 -2.14
CA SER A 184 -26.39 11.38 -3.37
C SER A 184 -25.75 9.98 -3.30
N PRO A 185 -26.31 8.98 -4.02
CA PRO A 185 -25.72 7.65 -4.09
C PRO A 185 -24.23 7.66 -4.45
N GLU A 186 -23.85 8.52 -5.40
CA GLU A 186 -22.47 8.68 -5.88
C GLU A 186 -21.54 9.21 -4.79
N THR A 187 -21.96 10.22 -4.03
CA THR A 187 -21.18 10.77 -2.91
C THR A 187 -21.08 9.75 -1.77
N ASN A 188 -22.16 9.04 -1.47
CA ASN A 188 -22.14 7.98 -0.45
C ASN A 188 -21.17 6.86 -0.83
N GLU A 189 -21.15 6.44 -2.10
CA GLU A 189 -20.23 5.43 -2.61
C GLU A 189 -18.77 5.89 -2.49
N MET A 190 -18.48 7.15 -2.82
CA MET A 190 -17.15 7.72 -2.68
C MET A 190 -16.67 7.71 -1.22
N VAL A 191 -17.50 8.15 -0.27
CA VAL A 191 -17.14 8.15 1.15
C VAL A 191 -16.97 6.72 1.68
N GLU A 192 -17.86 5.80 1.30
CA GLU A 192 -17.74 4.40 1.71
C GLU A 192 -16.50 3.70 1.12
N LEU A 193 -16.03 4.12 -0.05
CA LEU A 193 -14.76 3.64 -0.61
C LEU A 193 -13.59 3.94 0.32
N PHE A 194 -13.44 5.18 0.80
CA PHE A 194 -12.34 5.51 1.73
C PHE A 194 -12.50 4.81 3.08
N ARG A 195 -13.73 4.65 3.58
CA ARG A 195 -13.99 3.82 4.77
C ARG A 195 -13.66 2.35 4.54
N LEU A 196 -13.85 1.83 3.32
CA LEU A 196 -13.44 0.47 2.95
C LEU A 196 -11.92 0.34 2.95
N ILE A 197 -11.19 1.34 2.44
CA ILE A 197 -9.72 1.36 2.48
C ILE A 197 -9.24 1.29 3.93
N ARG A 198 -9.82 2.08 4.83
CA ARG A 198 -9.53 2.00 6.28
C ARG A 198 -9.75 0.59 6.83
N ARG A 199 -10.90 -0.03 6.55
CA ARG A 199 -11.19 -1.40 6.99
C ARG A 199 -10.19 -2.42 6.42
N ALA A 200 -9.73 -2.22 5.18
CA ALA A 200 -8.71 -3.06 4.57
C ALA A 200 -7.36 -2.91 5.28
N HIS A 201 -6.96 -1.67 5.59
CA HIS A 201 -5.73 -1.38 6.33
C HIS A 201 -5.75 -2.00 7.74
N GLU A 202 -6.86 -1.86 8.46
CA GLU A 202 -7.03 -2.43 9.80
C GLU A 202 -7.02 -3.98 9.78
N ARG A 203 -7.54 -4.60 8.70
CA ARG A 203 -7.71 -6.05 8.63
C ARG A 203 -6.55 -6.81 8.01
N LEU A 204 -5.97 -6.26 6.94
CA LEU A 204 -4.98 -6.92 6.08
C LEU A 204 -3.62 -6.21 6.13
N GLY A 205 -3.54 -5.08 6.82
CA GLY A 205 -2.39 -4.19 6.86
C GLY A 205 -2.41 -3.14 5.74
N PRO A 206 -1.64 -2.06 5.89
CA PRO A 206 -1.63 -0.94 4.94
C PRO A 206 -1.14 -1.34 3.54
N ARG A 207 -0.33 -2.40 3.43
CA ARG A 207 0.17 -2.92 2.14
C ARG A 207 -0.91 -3.56 1.27
N ALA A 208 -2.11 -3.82 1.81
CA ALA A 208 -3.21 -4.37 1.02
C ALA A 208 -3.73 -3.36 -0.03
N ILE A 209 -3.73 -2.07 0.31
CA ILE A 209 -4.09 -0.97 -0.59
C ILE A 209 -3.09 0.16 -0.32
N ASP A 210 -2.05 0.26 -1.15
CA ASP A 210 -1.01 1.27 -0.95
C ASP A 210 -1.20 2.52 -1.80
N SER A 211 -1.94 2.44 -2.91
CA SER A 211 -2.02 3.50 -3.92
C SER A 211 -3.47 3.81 -4.29
N TYR A 212 -3.77 5.11 -4.39
CA TYR A 212 -5.01 5.64 -4.93
C TYR A 212 -4.72 6.48 -6.19
N ILE A 213 -5.14 5.98 -7.34
CA ILE A 213 -4.91 6.56 -8.66
C ILE A 213 -6.07 7.48 -9.06
N ILE A 214 -5.73 8.71 -9.44
CA ILE A 214 -6.69 9.72 -9.90
C ILE A 214 -6.61 9.81 -11.42
N SER A 215 -7.60 9.26 -12.11
CA SER A 215 -7.70 9.35 -13.58
C SER A 215 -8.09 10.76 -13.99
N MET A 216 -7.64 11.18 -15.18
CA MET A 216 -7.87 12.52 -15.72
C MET A 216 -7.51 13.63 -14.71
N THR A 217 -6.31 13.53 -14.11
CA THR A 217 -5.82 14.59 -13.23
C THR A 217 -5.46 15.83 -14.05
N ALA A 218 -6.11 16.95 -13.76
CA ALA A 218 -5.89 18.21 -14.47
C ALA A 218 -5.24 19.29 -13.57
N GLY A 219 -5.47 19.23 -12.26
CA GLY A 219 -5.04 20.24 -11.28
C GLY A 219 -4.49 19.65 -9.98
N ALA A 220 -3.89 20.52 -9.16
CA ALA A 220 -3.45 20.16 -7.82
C ALA A 220 -4.65 19.92 -6.89
N SER A 221 -5.78 20.59 -7.14
CA SER A 221 -7.00 20.38 -6.36
C SER A 221 -7.50 18.94 -6.41
N ASP A 222 -7.33 18.24 -7.53
CA ASP A 222 -7.76 16.84 -7.69
C ASP A 222 -7.05 15.93 -6.68
N VAL A 223 -5.75 16.15 -6.50
CA VAL A 223 -4.91 15.42 -5.53
C VAL A 223 -5.26 15.82 -4.10
N LEU A 224 -5.47 17.11 -3.83
CA LEU A 224 -5.85 17.61 -2.50
C LEU A 224 -7.23 17.11 -2.05
N ILE A 225 -8.18 16.93 -2.96
CA ILE A 225 -9.48 16.31 -2.64
C ILE A 225 -9.28 14.89 -2.11
N VAL A 226 -8.46 14.08 -2.80
CA VAL A 226 -8.22 12.69 -2.37
C VAL A 226 -7.48 12.67 -1.03
N LEU A 227 -6.54 13.59 -0.81
CA LEU A 227 -5.88 13.73 0.49
C LEU A 227 -6.89 14.05 1.60
N LEU A 228 -7.84 14.94 1.34
CA LEU A 228 -8.88 15.31 2.28
C LEU A 228 -9.77 14.11 2.64
N MET A 229 -10.21 13.33 1.65
CA MET A 229 -11.00 12.12 1.88
C MET A 229 -10.21 11.03 2.62
N ALA A 230 -8.93 10.86 2.28
CA ALA A 230 -8.03 9.93 2.97
C ALA A 230 -7.77 10.34 4.42
N GLN A 231 -7.67 11.65 4.70
CA GLN A 231 -7.51 12.19 6.05
C GLN A 231 -8.77 11.97 6.87
N ASP A 232 -9.96 12.24 6.32
CA ASP A 232 -11.25 11.98 6.98
C ASP A 232 -11.42 10.49 7.34
N ALA A 233 -11.00 9.59 6.46
CA ALA A 233 -11.02 8.15 6.74
C ALA A 233 -9.90 7.66 7.66
N GLY A 234 -8.89 8.49 7.95
CA GLY A 234 -7.75 8.15 8.82
C GLY A 234 -6.69 7.25 8.15
N VAL A 235 -6.56 7.32 6.81
CA VAL A 235 -5.61 6.49 6.03
C VAL A 235 -4.55 7.31 5.28
N ALA A 236 -4.56 8.64 5.40
CA ALA A 236 -3.66 9.54 4.67
C ALA A 236 -2.16 9.23 4.86
N ASP A 237 -1.73 8.79 6.04
CA ASP A 237 -0.31 8.49 6.30
C ASP A 237 0.13 7.14 5.68
N ALA A 238 -0.83 6.32 5.25
CA ALA A 238 -0.59 4.97 4.75
C ALA A 238 -0.90 4.79 3.24
N LEU A 239 -1.44 5.82 2.57
CA LEU A 239 -1.96 5.75 1.20
C LEU A 239 -1.23 6.74 0.28
N ASP A 240 -0.55 6.24 -0.76
CA ASP A 240 0.04 7.07 -1.81
C ASP A 240 -1.04 7.59 -2.76
N ILE A 241 -1.07 8.90 -2.99
CA ILE A 241 -2.00 9.53 -3.92
C ILE A 241 -1.28 9.73 -5.25
N VAL A 242 -1.76 9.03 -6.29
CA VAL A 242 -1.09 8.88 -7.57
C VAL A 242 -1.86 9.63 -8.67
N PRO A 243 -1.45 10.86 -9.03
CA PRO A 243 -2.04 11.53 -10.17
C PRO A 243 -1.71 10.77 -11.46
N LEU A 244 -2.72 10.54 -12.29
CA LEU A 244 -2.58 9.96 -13.63
C LEU A 244 -2.84 11.04 -14.68
N PHE A 245 -1.78 11.36 -15.43
CA PHE A 245 -1.82 12.29 -16.56
C PHE A 245 -2.02 11.51 -17.87
N GLU A 246 -3.13 11.76 -18.57
CA GLU A 246 -3.59 10.93 -19.70
C GLU A 246 -3.66 11.68 -21.03
N THR A 247 -3.97 12.99 -21.04
CA THR A 247 -4.00 13.79 -22.27
C THR A 247 -2.66 14.49 -22.51
N VAL A 248 -2.41 14.94 -23.74
CA VAL A 248 -1.18 15.69 -24.07
C VAL A 248 -1.10 16.97 -23.23
N ARG A 249 -2.22 17.67 -23.07
CA ARG A 249 -2.29 18.89 -22.25
C ARG A 249 -1.96 18.61 -20.79
N ASP A 250 -2.48 17.52 -20.22
CA ASP A 250 -2.23 17.15 -18.83
C ASP A 250 -0.76 16.77 -18.63
N LEU A 251 -0.18 16.04 -19.58
CA LEU A 251 1.26 15.71 -19.58
C LEU A 251 2.13 16.96 -19.61
N GLU A 252 1.78 17.97 -20.42
CA GLU A 252 2.51 19.24 -20.47
C GLU A 252 2.36 20.05 -19.17
N ASN A 253 1.21 19.97 -18.51
CA ASN A 253 0.92 20.68 -17.25
C ASN A 253 1.44 19.94 -15.99
N ALA A 254 1.75 18.65 -16.09
CA ALA A 254 2.10 17.79 -14.95
C ALA A 254 3.20 18.38 -14.06
N GLY A 255 4.22 19.01 -14.64
CA GLY A 255 5.30 19.64 -13.89
C GLY A 255 4.81 20.78 -12.99
N ALA A 256 3.89 21.61 -13.48
CA ALA A 256 3.32 22.72 -12.72
C ALA A 256 2.37 22.23 -11.60
N VAL A 257 1.57 21.19 -11.89
CA VAL A 257 0.71 20.54 -10.89
C VAL A 257 1.55 19.99 -9.72
N MET A 258 2.62 19.26 -10.03
CA MET A 258 3.49 18.69 -9.00
C MET A 258 4.26 19.77 -8.22
N GLU A 259 4.69 20.85 -8.88
CA GLU A 259 5.32 21.99 -8.20
C GLU A 259 4.36 22.65 -7.21
N ALA A 260 3.11 22.90 -7.60
CA ALA A 260 2.09 23.44 -6.72
C ALA A 260 1.86 22.54 -5.50
N LEU A 261 1.78 21.22 -5.71
CA LEU A 261 1.65 20.25 -4.62
C LEU A 261 2.86 20.24 -3.68
N PHE A 262 4.09 20.26 -4.20
CA PHE A 262 5.30 20.19 -3.35
C PHE A 262 5.54 21.49 -2.57
N THR A 263 5.03 22.62 -3.04
CA THR A 263 5.06 23.90 -2.32
C THR A 263 3.90 24.05 -1.32
N ASN A 264 2.86 23.21 -1.41
CA ASN A 264 1.76 23.21 -0.46
C ASN A 264 2.21 22.60 0.88
N PRO A 265 2.07 23.32 2.02
CA PRO A 265 2.60 22.86 3.31
C PRO A 265 1.89 21.61 3.84
N VAL A 266 0.60 21.42 3.55
CA VAL A 266 -0.15 20.22 3.96
C VAL A 266 0.31 19.01 3.16
N TYR A 267 0.44 19.16 1.84
CA TYR A 267 0.88 18.06 0.99
C TYR A 267 2.32 17.66 1.28
N LEU A 268 3.19 18.64 1.60
CA LEU A 268 4.55 18.35 2.07
C LEU A 268 4.56 17.56 3.38
N ALA A 269 3.64 17.81 4.31
CA ALA A 269 3.50 17.01 5.52
C ALA A 269 3.09 15.56 5.20
N HIS A 270 2.14 15.38 4.29
CA HIS A 270 1.78 14.05 3.78
C HIS A 270 2.99 13.35 3.14
N LEU A 271 3.73 14.02 2.25
CA LEU A 271 4.95 13.45 1.65
C LEU A 271 5.98 13.02 2.69
N ARG A 272 6.18 13.79 3.77
CA ARG A 272 7.09 13.42 4.87
C ARG A 272 6.61 12.14 5.57
N ALA A 273 5.32 12.00 5.84
CA ALA A 273 4.75 10.76 6.39
C ALA A 273 4.97 9.56 5.45
N ARG A 274 4.98 9.81 4.13
CA ARG A 274 5.26 8.83 3.07
C ARG A 274 6.75 8.67 2.72
N GLY A 275 7.65 9.26 3.52
CA GLY A 275 9.10 9.11 3.33
C GLY A 275 9.67 9.91 2.15
N MET A 276 9.07 11.06 1.83
CA MET A 276 9.40 11.95 0.72
C MET A 276 9.34 11.23 -0.63
N ARG A 277 8.31 10.42 -0.85
CA ARG A 277 8.09 9.65 -2.09
C ARG A 277 6.83 10.11 -2.78
N GLN A 278 6.90 10.20 -4.11
CA GLN A 278 5.75 10.49 -4.95
C GLN A 278 5.67 9.47 -6.08
N GLN A 279 4.52 8.80 -6.21
CA GLN A 279 4.21 8.03 -7.40
C GLN A 279 3.46 8.93 -8.39
N VAL A 280 3.80 8.88 -9.67
CA VAL A 280 3.03 9.54 -10.75
C VAL A 280 2.78 8.53 -11.85
N MET A 281 1.51 8.39 -12.24
CA MET A 281 1.14 7.48 -13.32
C MET A 281 1.07 8.23 -14.65
N ILE A 282 1.54 7.57 -15.71
CA ILE A 282 1.52 8.11 -17.08
C ILE A 282 0.77 7.16 -18.02
N GLY A 283 -0.23 7.70 -18.73
CA GLY A 283 -1.09 6.94 -19.63
C GLY A 283 -0.60 6.97 -21.08
N TYR A 284 -0.10 5.86 -21.62
CA TYR A 284 0.37 5.81 -23.01
C TYR A 284 -0.78 5.75 -24.03
N SER A 285 -1.74 4.84 -23.79
CA SER A 285 -2.79 4.56 -24.77
C SER A 285 -3.73 5.72 -25.01
N ASP A 286 -4.07 6.47 -23.96
CA ASP A 286 -5.03 7.57 -24.07
C ASP A 286 -4.35 8.81 -24.64
N SER A 287 -3.09 9.08 -24.30
CA SER A 287 -2.29 10.12 -24.98
C SER A 287 -2.10 9.82 -26.48
N ASN A 288 -1.93 8.55 -26.85
CA ASN A 288 -1.82 8.15 -28.25
C ASN A 288 -3.12 8.40 -29.04
N LYS A 289 -4.29 8.23 -28.41
CA LYS A 289 -5.59 8.53 -29.04
C LYS A 289 -5.82 10.03 -29.17
N ASP A 290 -5.34 10.81 -28.21
CA ASP A 290 -5.48 12.26 -28.15
C ASP A 290 -4.57 12.99 -29.16
N GLY A 291 -3.26 12.74 -29.12
CA GLY A 291 -2.26 13.49 -29.91
C GLY A 291 -1.59 12.73 -31.06
N GLY A 292 -1.89 11.43 -31.22
CA GLY A 292 -1.19 10.55 -32.16
C GLY A 292 0.17 10.05 -31.62
N PHE A 293 0.61 8.88 -32.12
CA PHE A 293 1.70 8.10 -31.51
C PHE A 293 3.02 8.87 -31.30
N LEU A 294 3.54 9.56 -32.32
CA LEU A 294 4.84 10.24 -32.22
C LEU A 294 4.79 11.42 -31.24
N ALA A 295 3.77 12.26 -31.33
CA ALA A 295 3.61 13.42 -30.46
C ALA A 295 3.39 13.00 -29.01
N ALA A 296 2.56 11.99 -28.76
CA ALA A 296 2.32 11.43 -27.44
C ALA A 296 3.60 10.86 -26.79
N ASN A 297 4.38 10.06 -27.53
CA ASN A 297 5.64 9.52 -27.00
C ASN A 297 6.68 10.62 -26.71
N TRP A 298 6.76 11.65 -27.56
CA TRP A 298 7.63 12.79 -27.30
C TRP A 298 7.18 13.61 -26.09
N ALA A 299 5.87 13.86 -25.96
CA ALA A 299 5.30 14.52 -24.79
C ALA A 299 5.60 13.74 -23.51
N LEU A 300 5.35 12.42 -23.50
CA LEU A 300 5.69 11.54 -22.37
C LEU A 300 7.16 11.62 -21.99
N HIS A 301 8.08 11.56 -22.97
CA HIS A 301 9.52 11.67 -22.69
C HIS A 301 9.89 13.02 -22.06
N ARG A 302 9.33 14.12 -22.56
CA ARG A 302 9.53 15.47 -22.00
C ARG A 302 8.95 15.57 -20.59
N THR A 303 7.73 15.09 -20.39
CA THR A 303 7.03 15.12 -19.09
C THR A 303 7.78 14.34 -18.04
N GLN A 304 8.26 13.13 -18.35
CA GLN A 304 9.08 12.34 -17.42
C GLN A 304 10.34 13.10 -16.98
N ARG A 305 11.04 13.77 -17.91
CA ARG A 305 12.20 14.63 -17.57
C ARG A 305 11.81 15.80 -16.67
N THR A 306 10.69 16.45 -16.97
CA THR A 306 10.16 17.55 -16.17
C THR A 306 9.82 17.07 -14.76
N LEU A 307 9.13 15.95 -14.61
CA LEU A 307 8.77 15.35 -13.32
C LEU A 307 10.01 14.98 -12.51
N VAL A 308 11.02 14.35 -13.13
CA VAL A 308 12.31 14.06 -12.47
C VAL A 308 12.95 15.34 -11.95
N ASN A 309 13.00 16.40 -12.76
CA ASN A 309 13.60 17.67 -12.35
C ASN A 309 12.84 18.34 -11.20
N VAL A 310 11.50 18.40 -11.27
CA VAL A 310 10.66 18.97 -10.21
C VAL A 310 10.85 18.20 -8.90
N CYS A 311 10.78 16.87 -8.94
CA CYS A 311 10.99 16.03 -7.75
C CYS A 311 12.39 16.22 -7.16
N ASN A 312 13.44 16.28 -8.00
CA ASN A 312 14.81 16.51 -7.54
C ASN A 312 14.98 17.87 -6.85
N ARG A 313 14.36 18.95 -7.36
CA ARG A 313 14.42 20.28 -6.73
C ARG A 313 13.83 20.28 -5.32
N HIS A 314 12.77 19.50 -5.10
CA HIS A 314 12.05 19.41 -3.83
C HIS A 314 12.51 18.25 -2.94
N GLY A 315 13.55 17.51 -3.34
CA GLY A 315 14.05 16.37 -2.57
C GLY A 315 13.07 15.19 -2.48
N VAL A 316 12.14 15.09 -3.44
CA VAL A 316 11.14 14.02 -3.52
C VAL A 316 11.68 12.87 -4.39
N LEU A 317 11.54 11.63 -3.92
CA LEU A 317 11.86 10.44 -4.69
C LEU A 317 10.66 10.08 -5.58
N LEU A 318 10.83 10.26 -6.88
CA LEU A 318 9.83 9.91 -7.90
C LEU A 318 9.84 8.41 -8.19
N THR A 319 8.65 7.81 -8.21
CA THR A 319 8.37 6.52 -8.86
C THR A 319 7.41 6.76 -10.01
N LEU A 320 7.83 6.45 -11.23
CA LEU A 320 6.91 6.45 -12.36
C LEU A 320 6.14 5.14 -12.40
N PHE A 321 4.82 5.28 -12.50
CA PHE A 321 3.90 4.18 -12.76
C PHE A 321 3.49 4.19 -14.23
N HIS A 322 4.00 3.25 -14.99
CA HIS A 322 3.77 3.13 -16.42
C HIS A 322 2.45 2.42 -16.69
N GLY A 323 1.47 3.13 -17.28
CA GLY A 323 0.22 2.50 -17.69
C GLY A 323 0.36 1.58 -18.92
N ARG A 324 -0.71 0.86 -19.23
CA ARG A 324 -0.82 0.00 -20.43
C ARG A 324 -0.57 0.76 -21.75
N GLY A 325 -0.02 0.04 -22.73
CA GLY A 325 0.14 0.52 -24.10
C GLY A 325 1.50 1.16 -24.42
N GLY A 326 2.39 1.30 -23.43
CA GLY A 326 3.78 1.68 -23.65
C GLY A 326 4.66 0.53 -24.14
N THR A 327 5.85 0.85 -24.64
CA THR A 327 6.86 -0.16 -25.03
C THR A 327 7.32 -1.03 -23.85
N ILE A 328 7.26 -0.49 -22.63
CA ILE A 328 7.61 -1.18 -21.37
C ILE A 328 6.65 -2.34 -21.06
N GLY A 329 5.39 -2.26 -21.49
CA GLY A 329 4.39 -3.30 -21.21
C GLY A 329 4.44 -4.53 -22.14
N ARG A 330 5.44 -4.64 -23.03
CA ARG A 330 5.48 -5.68 -24.07
C ARG A 330 6.01 -7.04 -23.61
N GLY A 331 6.61 -7.13 -22.42
CA GLY A 331 7.19 -8.37 -21.89
C GLY A 331 8.45 -8.83 -22.63
N GLY A 332 9.23 -9.72 -22.01
CA GLY A 332 10.44 -10.30 -22.62
C GLY A 332 11.59 -9.30 -22.85
N GLY A 333 12.52 -9.65 -23.76
CA GLY A 333 13.72 -8.85 -24.07
C GLY A 333 13.49 -7.36 -24.37
N PRO A 334 12.47 -6.98 -25.16
CA PRO A 334 12.17 -5.56 -25.47
C PRO A 334 11.83 -4.71 -24.24
N THR A 335 11.42 -5.32 -23.14
CA THR A 335 11.12 -4.59 -21.89
C THR A 335 12.40 -4.07 -21.24
N ASN A 336 13.49 -4.84 -21.26
CA ASN A 336 14.78 -4.41 -20.71
C ASN A 336 15.31 -3.17 -21.44
N GLU A 337 15.30 -3.19 -22.78
CA GLU A 337 15.69 -2.05 -23.60
C GLU A 337 14.79 -0.83 -23.36
N ALA A 338 13.47 -1.04 -23.23
CA ALA A 338 12.52 0.04 -22.96
C ALA A 338 12.73 0.69 -21.58
N ILE A 339 13.13 -0.08 -20.56
CA ILE A 339 13.49 0.42 -19.23
C ILE A 339 14.80 1.23 -19.30
N LEU A 340 15.82 0.71 -19.98
CA LEU A 340 17.11 1.41 -20.16
C LEU A 340 16.97 2.71 -20.99
N ALA A 341 15.99 2.76 -21.90
CA ALA A 341 15.71 3.93 -22.72
C ALA A 341 14.91 5.03 -21.98
N GLN A 342 14.48 4.79 -20.73
CA GLN A 342 13.81 5.83 -19.95
C GLN A 342 14.78 6.99 -19.61
N PRO A 343 14.25 8.21 -19.40
CA PRO A 343 15.07 9.36 -19.05
C PRO A 343 15.95 9.12 -17.81
N SER A 344 17.15 9.71 -17.80
CA SER A 344 18.04 9.63 -16.64
C SER A 344 17.33 10.11 -15.37
N GLY A 345 17.43 9.32 -14.30
CA GLY A 345 16.80 9.62 -13.01
C GLY A 345 15.32 9.23 -12.91
N SER A 346 14.70 8.64 -13.94
CA SER A 346 13.31 8.18 -13.87
C SER A 346 13.15 6.81 -13.20
N VAL A 347 14.21 5.99 -13.18
CA VAL A 347 14.26 4.67 -12.55
C VAL A 347 15.34 4.69 -11.47
N ARG A 348 15.06 5.31 -10.32
CA ARG A 348 15.98 5.44 -9.16
C ARG A 348 15.82 4.29 -8.17
N GLY A 349 15.88 3.05 -8.67
CA GLY A 349 15.66 1.85 -7.87
C GLY A 349 14.20 1.56 -7.54
N SER A 350 13.26 2.30 -8.15
CA SER A 350 11.82 2.05 -8.05
C SER A 350 11.16 2.26 -9.42
N ILE A 351 10.32 1.31 -9.82
CA ILE A 351 9.52 1.34 -11.04
C ILE A 351 8.23 0.55 -10.79
N LYS A 352 7.11 1.01 -11.33
CA LYS A 352 5.81 0.31 -11.32
C LYS A 352 5.29 0.24 -12.76
N ILE A 353 4.87 -0.94 -13.21
CA ILE A 353 4.48 -1.24 -14.61
C ILE A 353 3.12 -1.90 -14.61
#